data_AF-A0A9Q0YBY3-F1
#
_entry.id   AF-A0A9Q0YBY3-F1
#
_cell.length_a   1.000
_cell.length_b   1.000
_cell.length_c   1.000
_cell.angle_alpha   90.00
_cell.angle_beta   90.00
_cell.angle_gamma   90.00
#
_symmetry.space_group_name_H-M   'P 1'
#
loop_
_entity.id
_entity.type
_entity.pdbx_description
1 polymer ?
#
loop_
_entity_poly.entity_id
_entity_poly.type
_entity_poly.pdbx_seq_one_letter_code
_entity_poly.pdbx_strand_id
1 'polypeptide(L)'
;MHILLCLPSLLQAELFTYNHFKEKLASTLQTNECSRLANFFKITRDQTDAMLSSETPSEHLLLALETNSILQPYNVDRLIEALDELRINPFCLHVAEIFRKTRCK
;
A
#
# COMPACT_ATOMS: atom_id res chain seq x y z
N MET A 1 23.46 -27.43 -22.82
CA MET A 1 22.00 -27.19 -22.68
C MET A 1 21.81 -26.32 -21.45
N HIS A 2 21.50 -25.03 -21.62
CA HIS A 2 21.31 -24.09 -20.51
C HIS A 2 19.87 -23.57 -20.52
N ILE A 3 19.04 -24.19 -19.70
CA ILE A 3 17.64 -23.85 -19.38
C ILE A 3 17.48 -24.49 -17.98
N LEU A 4 17.13 -23.87 -16.83
CA LEU A 4 16.27 -22.75 -16.47
C LEU A 4 16.68 -22.29 -15.04
N LEU A 5 17.05 -21.02 -14.86
CA LEU A 5 17.12 -20.36 -13.55
C LEU A 5 16.29 -19.07 -13.65
N CYS A 6 14.97 -19.13 -13.44
CA CYS A 6 14.10 -17.94 -13.22
C CYS A 6 12.63 -18.25 -12.84
N LEU A 7 12.24 -19.50 -12.60
CA LEU A 7 10.85 -19.87 -12.31
C LEU A 7 10.24 -19.33 -10.98
N PRO A 8 10.97 -19.09 -9.87
CA PRO A 8 10.31 -18.70 -8.62
C PRO A 8 9.71 -17.28 -8.63
N SER A 9 10.33 -16.35 -9.36
CA SER A 9 9.96 -14.92 -9.35
C SER A 9 8.69 -14.61 -10.15
N LEU A 10 8.42 -15.36 -11.23
CA LEU A 10 7.21 -15.17 -12.04
C LEU A 10 5.95 -15.68 -11.33
N LEU A 11 6.04 -16.84 -10.66
CA LEU A 11 4.90 -17.41 -9.92
C LEU A 11 4.52 -16.57 -8.69
N GLN A 12 5.52 -15.99 -8.00
CA GLN A 12 5.26 -15.05 -6.89
C GLN A 12 4.58 -13.76 -7.35
N ALA A 13 4.94 -13.25 -8.54
CA ALA A 13 4.32 -12.05 -9.10
C ALA A 13 2.86 -12.26 -9.52
N GLU A 14 2.50 -13.45 -10.02
CA GLU A 14 1.12 -13.81 -10.36
C GLU A 14 0.22 -13.96 -9.13
N LEU A 15 0.79 -14.41 -8.00
CA LEU A 15 0.06 -14.57 -6.73
C LEU A 15 0.00 -13.29 -5.89
N PHE A 16 0.78 -12.26 -6.23
CA PHE A 16 0.76 -10.99 -5.50
C PHE A 16 -0.39 -10.10 -6.01
N THR A 17 -1.59 -10.45 -5.55
CA THR A 17 -2.84 -9.74 -5.86
C THR A 17 -2.89 -8.39 -5.16
N TYR A 18 -3.81 -7.54 -5.61
CA TYR A 18 -4.05 -6.24 -4.97
C TYR A 18 -4.56 -6.37 -3.53
N ASN A 19 -5.37 -7.40 -3.25
CA ASN A 19 -5.81 -7.67 -1.87
C ASN A 19 -4.64 -8.09 -0.97
N HIS A 20 -3.76 -8.98 -1.45
CA HIS A 20 -2.57 -9.37 -0.69
C HIS A 20 -1.65 -8.17 -0.44
N PHE A 21 -1.49 -7.29 -1.43
CA PHE A 21 -0.79 -6.02 -1.25
C PHE A 21 -1.40 -5.17 -0.12
N LYS A 22 -2.73 -4.99 -0.09
CA LYS A 22 -3.41 -4.25 0.98
C LYS A 22 -3.25 -4.90 2.34
N GLU A 23 -3.38 -6.22 2.44
CA GLU A 23 -3.18 -6.98 3.69
C GLU A 23 -1.76 -6.79 4.25
N LYS A 24 -0.73 -6.81 3.39
CA LYS A 24 0.66 -6.54 3.79
C LYS A 24 0.86 -5.13 4.31
N LEU A 25 0.23 -4.13 3.68
CA LEU A 25 0.27 -2.75 4.18
C LEU A 25 -0.48 -2.62 5.51
N ALA A 26 -1.71 -3.15 5.58
CA ALA A 26 -2.56 -3.04 6.76
C ALA A 26 -1.93 -3.67 8.00
N SER A 27 -1.27 -4.82 7.84
CA SER A 27 -0.56 -5.51 8.92
C SER A 27 0.72 -4.82 9.39
N THR A 28 1.23 -3.84 8.64
CA THR A 28 2.52 -3.19 8.95
C THR A 28 2.35 -1.73 9.39
N LEU A 29 1.40 -1.02 8.81
CA LEU A 29 1.14 0.39 9.13
C LEU A 29 0.68 0.54 10.57
N GLN A 30 1.32 1.46 11.28
CA GLN A 30 0.94 1.85 12.63
C GLN A 30 -0.05 3.02 12.61
N THR A 31 -0.81 3.21 13.70
CA THR A 31 -1.83 4.27 13.80
C THR A 31 -1.28 5.67 13.57
N ASN A 32 -0.08 5.98 14.08
CA ASN A 32 0.58 7.27 13.85
C ASN A 32 0.96 7.46 12.36
N GLU A 33 1.39 6.41 11.68
CA GLU A 33 1.67 6.42 10.24
C GLU A 33 0.41 6.62 9.42
N CYS A 34 -0.70 5.99 9.83
CA CYS A 34 -2.01 6.21 9.22
C CYS A 34 -2.47 7.66 9.33
N SER A 35 -2.31 8.28 10.50
CA SER A 35 -2.61 9.70 10.69
C SER A 35 -1.78 10.61 9.76
N ARG A 36 -0.48 10.33 9.62
CA ARG A 36 0.42 11.10 8.75
C ARG A 36 0.05 10.97 7.29
N LEU A 37 -0.27 9.75 6.83
CA LEU A 37 -0.72 9.48 5.46
C LEU A 37 -2.08 10.16 5.19
N ALA A 38 -3.03 10.05 6.11
CA ALA A 38 -4.32 10.72 5.99
C ALA A 38 -4.17 12.24 5.85
N ASN A 39 -3.31 12.86 6.67
CA ASN A 39 -3.02 14.28 6.59
C ASN A 39 -2.34 14.66 5.27
N PHE A 40 -1.35 13.88 4.82
CA PHE A 40 -0.65 14.12 3.55
C PHE A 40 -1.61 14.13 2.35
N PHE A 41 -2.53 13.17 2.31
CA PHE A 41 -3.54 13.08 1.27
C PHE A 41 -4.75 13.99 1.47
N LYS A 42 -4.77 14.78 2.54
CA LYS A 42 -5.88 15.68 2.90
C LYS A 42 -7.21 14.92 3.02
N ILE A 43 -7.17 13.70 3.56
CA ILE A 43 -8.36 12.97 3.99
C ILE A 43 -9.10 13.84 5.00
N THR A 44 -10.43 13.91 4.91
CA THR A 44 -11.19 14.84 5.74
C THR A 44 -11.01 14.53 7.22
N ARG A 45 -11.19 15.54 8.07
CA ARG A 45 -11.08 15.37 9.51
C ARG A 45 -12.05 14.31 10.02
N ASP A 46 -13.30 14.34 9.58
CA ASP A 46 -14.32 13.35 9.98
C ASP A 46 -13.93 11.92 9.59
N GLN A 47 -13.38 11.73 8.38
CA GLN A 47 -12.88 10.42 7.94
C GLN A 47 -11.65 9.98 8.73
N THR A 48 -10.75 10.92 9.05
CA THR A 48 -9.53 10.65 9.82
C THR A 48 -9.88 10.28 11.27
N ASP A 49 -10.80 11.00 11.90
CA ASP A 49 -11.24 10.75 13.28
C ASP A 49 -11.93 9.39 13.37
N ALA A 50 -12.82 9.06 12.42
CA ALA A 50 -13.45 7.74 12.34
C ALA A 50 -12.41 6.62 12.14
N MET A 51 -11.46 6.78 11.21
CA MET A 51 -10.38 5.83 10.95
C MET A 51 -9.51 5.60 12.20
N LEU A 52 -9.08 6.65 12.90
CA LEU A 52 -8.20 6.53 14.07
C LEU A 52 -8.91 5.95 15.30
N SER A 53 -10.24 6.06 15.36
CA SER A 53 -11.06 5.45 16.42
C SER A 53 -11.37 3.96 16.20
N SER A 54 -11.07 3.43 15.01
CA SER A 54 -11.30 2.03 14.64
C SER A 54 -10.29 1.07 15.30
N GLU A 55 -10.70 -0.18 15.49
CA GLU A 55 -9.78 -1.28 15.85
C GLU A 55 -8.78 -1.59 14.74
N THR A 56 -9.10 -1.25 13.48
CA THR A 56 -8.23 -1.45 12.31
C THR A 56 -8.00 -0.14 11.53
N PRO A 57 -7.25 0.83 12.08
CA PRO A 57 -7.01 2.13 11.43
C PRO A 57 -6.35 2.00 10.06
N SER A 58 -5.45 1.03 9.89
CA SER A 58 -4.72 0.81 8.65
C SER A 58 -5.62 0.30 7.52
N GLU A 59 -6.58 -0.56 7.81
CA GLU A 59 -7.57 -1.02 6.81
C GLU A 59 -8.49 0.13 6.40
N HIS A 60 -8.94 0.93 7.37
CA HIS A 60 -9.78 2.09 7.12
C HIS A 60 -9.05 3.17 6.31
N LEU A 61 -7.75 3.38 6.56
CA LEU A 61 -6.92 4.25 5.74
C LEU A 61 -6.91 3.77 4.29
N LEU A 62 -6.59 2.49 4.04
CA LEU A 62 -6.50 1.96 2.69
C LEU A 62 -7.83 2.09 1.94
N LEU A 63 -8.95 1.82 2.62
CA LEU A 63 -10.29 2.03 2.07
C LEU A 63 -10.56 3.52 1.73
N ALA A 64 -10.13 4.45 2.59
CA ALA A 64 -10.26 5.87 2.32
C ALA A 64 -9.41 6.29 1.11
N LEU A 65 -8.19 5.77 0.97
CA LEU A 65 -7.34 6.04 -0.20
C LEU A 65 -7.96 5.49 -1.49
N GLU A 66 -8.59 4.32 -1.43
CA GLU A 66 -9.34 3.75 -2.56
C GLU A 66 -10.54 4.60 -2.94
N THR A 67 -11.34 4.99 -1.94
CA THR A 67 -12.55 5.81 -2.14
C THR A 67 -12.22 7.17 -2.75
N ASN A 68 -11.07 7.74 -2.40
CA ASN A 68 -10.57 9.00 -2.93
C ASN A 68 -9.74 8.84 -4.22
N SER A 69 -9.71 7.64 -4.84
CA SER A 69 -8.95 7.33 -6.06
C SER A 69 -7.44 7.65 -5.95
N ILE A 70 -6.90 7.61 -4.73
CA ILE A 70 -5.46 7.75 -4.47
C ILE A 70 -4.77 6.40 -4.64
N LEU A 71 -5.43 5.32 -4.21
CA LEU A 71 -4.93 3.96 -4.31
C LEU A 71 -5.81 3.14 -5.25
N GLN A 72 -5.23 2.59 -6.30
CA GLN A 72 -5.95 1.80 -7.29
C GLN A 72 -5.13 0.56 -7.69
N PRO A 73 -5.77 -0.54 -8.14
CA PRO A 73 -5.06 -1.76 -8.53
C PRO A 73 -4.00 -1.57 -9.62
N TYR A 74 -4.14 -0.52 -10.43
CA TYR A 74 -3.26 -0.18 -11.56
C TYR A 74 -2.41 1.07 -11.30
N ASN A 75 -2.60 1.77 -10.18
CA ASN A 75 -1.84 2.97 -9.86
C ASN A 75 -1.64 3.08 -8.34
N VAL A 76 -0.39 2.91 -7.93
CA VAL A 76 0.06 3.05 -6.54
C VAL A 76 1.15 4.11 -6.39
N ASP A 77 1.43 4.90 -7.45
CA ASP A 77 2.58 5.80 -7.49
C ASP A 77 2.46 6.91 -6.43
N ARG A 78 1.26 7.49 -6.29
CA ARG A 78 1.00 8.50 -5.25
C ARG A 78 1.22 7.96 -3.84
N LEU A 79 0.91 6.69 -3.61
CA LEU A 79 1.18 6.05 -2.32
C LEU A 79 2.68 5.85 -2.11
N ILE A 80 3.42 5.41 -3.14
CA ILE A 80 4.88 5.26 -3.07
C ILE A 80 5.55 6.59 -2.73
N GLU A 81 5.17 7.67 -3.41
CA GLU A 81 5.67 9.02 -3.13
C GLU A 81 5.44 9.41 -1.67
N ALA A 82 4.21 9.22 -1.16
CA ALA A 82 3.89 9.55 0.23
C ALA A 82 4.65 8.70 1.25
N LEU A 83 4.83 7.40 0.98
CA LEU A 83 5.58 6.49 1.85
C LEU A 83 7.05 6.91 1.95
N ASP A 84 7.66 7.32 0.83
CA ASP A 84 9.04 7.80 0.76
C ASP A 84 9.20 9.18 1.42
N GLU A 85 8.38 10.17 1.03
CA GLU A 85 8.47 11.54 1.52
C GLU A 85 8.25 11.63 3.05
N LEU A 86 7.27 10.88 3.55
CA LEU A 86 6.98 10.83 4.98
C LEU A 86 7.90 9.85 5.72
N ARG A 87 8.78 9.10 5.04
CA ARG A 87 9.59 8.05 5.67
C ARG A 87 8.74 7.12 6.54
N ILE A 88 7.61 6.68 5.99
CA ILE A 88 6.80 5.62 6.59
C ILE A 88 7.62 4.34 6.58
N ASN A 89 7.29 3.38 7.45
CA ASN A 89 7.94 2.08 7.56
C ASN A 89 8.50 1.59 6.20
N PRO A 90 9.83 1.40 6.07
CA PRO A 90 10.45 1.03 4.79
C PRO A 90 9.90 -0.25 4.17
N PHE A 91 9.34 -1.15 4.98
CA PHE A 91 8.67 -2.36 4.48
C PHE A 91 7.43 -2.01 3.64
N CYS A 92 6.63 -1.02 4.05
CA CYS A 92 5.47 -0.56 3.30
C CYS A 92 5.88 -0.03 1.91
N LEU A 93 6.94 0.77 1.85
CA LEU A 93 7.51 1.27 0.60
C LEU A 93 7.97 0.11 -0.30
N HIS A 94 8.73 -0.83 0.25
CA HIS A 94 9.22 -2.00 -0.47
C HIS A 94 8.06 -2.84 -1.06
N VAL A 95 7.02 -3.09 -0.27
CA VAL A 95 5.81 -3.81 -0.68
C VAL A 95 5.09 -3.10 -1.83
N ALA A 96 4.95 -1.77 -1.75
CA ALA A 96 4.32 -0.97 -2.81
C ALA A 96 5.16 -0.96 -4.11
N GLU A 97 6.48 -0.88 -4.01
CA GLU A 97 7.35 -0.98 -5.18
C GLU A 97 7.32 -2.34 -5.86
N ILE A 98 7.28 -3.43 -5.08
CA ILE A 98 7.11 -4.78 -5.63
C ILE A 98 5.77 -4.86 -6.37
N PHE A 99 4.69 -4.40 -5.74
CA PHE A 99 3.35 -4.42 -6.36
C PHE A 99 3.34 -3.66 -7.69
N ARG A 100 3.92 -2.45 -7.72
CA ARG A 100 4.03 -1.67 -8.95
C ARG A 100 4.77 -2.43 -10.06
N LYS A 101 5.90 -3.06 -9.73
CA LYS A 101 6.70 -3.84 -10.69
C LYS A 101 5.95 -5.05 -11.25
N THR A 102 5.00 -5.64 -10.53
CA THR A 102 4.16 -6.74 -11.07
C THR A 102 3.03 -6.25 -11.97
N ARG A 103 2.82 -4.93 -12.08
CA ARG A 103 1.78 -4.31 -12.92
C ARG A 103 2.34 -3.58 -14.14
N CYS A 104 3.61 -3.18 -14.11
CA CYS A 104 4.35 -2.75 -15.29
C CYS A 104 4.72 -3.97 -16.14
N LYS A 105 3.93 -4.27 -17.17
CA LYS A 105 4.32 -5.14 -18.29
C LYS A 105 4.68 -4.28 -19.49
#